data_AF-A0A5J4W011-F1
#
_entry.id   AF-A0A5J4W011-F1
#
_cell.length_a   1.000
_cell.length_b   1.000
_cell.length_c   1.000
_cell.angle_alpha   90.00
_cell.angle_beta   90.00
_cell.angle_gamma   90.00
#
_symmetry.space_group_name_H-M   'P 1'
#
loop_
_entity.id
_entity.type
_entity.pdbx_description
1 polymer ?
#
loop_
_entity_poly.entity_id
_entity_poly.type
_entity_poly.pdbx_seq_one_letter_code
_entity_poly.pdbx_strand_id
1 'polypeptide(L)'
;MRFDAEKRRIASENKLIIEREDKERAIIQMEQYKQEKEDEIKKRIEDEKQMRISKQEASISQTVAQRIKKERDDLTIKLNEKEKQYKELLDQKEVELKIAAVKVRFKEFQLNKKDQNDKDFERDNKEKNRALQQIETLNSQIDQLNRESVEHEHNLQISLESLDRETSTTLQERERSLQEIERRKKAEEEKGIIKGENEILLGENARLKQLLGEERTNEEIQRVEEEKRIYQEEKTKLEEIVRISEHGKREAEDRARIAEQQKDQSEKEKDDLIKKILDKKDLRKLNLISWTEIANELKKPLGLNQRENESVKQIQEKVCELICEILTGDEKDELRKRAIEAGVAEAIISIFTSRPLYQITKIYIDAFFNFTMGNNENKKILIEKKPYPALIRLLDRSDTNIVNSVIGCIFNLLIVDTNTSFNSQHPHLIMIQECGGIDKIFDLFKRNLSKYSKDASAIIIGYLFKSRTITNQNQRRDVIAHLKTLINDTDQWAKNQSRKVLRYLAQNFINQIEIQKGGFTIPD
;
A
#
# COMPACT_ATOMS: atom_id res chain seq x y z
N MET A 1 9.61 22.95 183.34
CA MET A 1 8.94 24.14 182.76
C MET A 1 9.55 24.66 181.45
N ARG A 2 10.85 24.50 181.15
CA ARG A 2 11.42 24.92 179.83
C ARG A 2 11.16 23.95 178.66
N PHE A 3 10.79 22.69 178.93
CA PHE A 3 10.59 21.66 177.89
C PHE A 3 9.21 21.72 177.20
N ASP A 4 8.18 22.26 177.87
CA ASP A 4 6.81 22.31 177.33
C ASP A 4 6.54 23.49 176.39
N ALA A 5 7.30 24.59 176.53
CA ALA A 5 7.17 25.74 175.64
C ALA A 5 7.74 25.44 174.23
N GLU A 6 8.86 24.72 174.18
CA GLU A 6 9.50 24.33 172.91
C GLU A 6 8.63 23.33 172.13
N LYS A 7 7.98 22.39 172.82
CA LYS A 7 7.06 21.42 172.21
C LYS A 7 5.84 22.09 171.54
N ARG A 8 5.29 23.15 172.14
CA ARG A 8 4.16 23.91 171.57
C ARG A 8 4.59 24.75 170.38
N ARG A 9 5.81 25.32 170.38
CA ARG A 9 6.37 26.06 169.25
C ARG A 9 6.58 25.13 168.05
N ILE A 10 7.21 23.97 168.25
CA ILE A 10 7.42 22.97 167.21
C ILE A 10 6.09 22.43 166.67
N ALA A 11 5.08 22.21 167.52
CA ALA A 11 3.76 21.78 167.07
C ALA A 11 3.03 22.86 166.23
N SER A 12 3.19 24.14 166.58
CA SER A 12 2.63 25.27 165.82
C SER A 12 3.35 25.46 164.48
N GLU A 13 4.68 25.36 164.46
CA GLU A 13 5.48 25.43 163.24
C GLU A 13 5.19 24.24 162.32
N ASN A 14 5.08 23.02 162.85
CA ASN A 14 4.69 21.83 162.08
C ASN A 14 3.27 21.95 161.51
N LYS A 15 2.32 22.54 162.25
CA LYS A 15 0.96 22.77 161.74
C LYS A 15 0.95 23.77 160.58
N LEU A 16 1.72 24.85 160.70
CA LEU A 16 1.88 25.84 159.62
C LEU A 16 2.59 25.25 158.38
N ILE A 17 3.55 24.35 158.58
CA ILE A 17 4.22 23.62 157.49
C ILE A 17 3.22 22.71 156.77
N ILE A 18 2.43 21.92 157.51
CA ILE A 18 1.40 21.05 156.93
C ILE A 18 0.35 21.85 156.16
N GLU A 19 -0.16 22.97 156.71
CA GLU A 19 -1.12 23.84 156.02
C GLU A 19 -0.51 24.48 154.76
N ARG A 20 0.80 24.75 154.75
CA ARG A 20 1.51 25.26 153.57
C ARG A 20 1.68 24.17 152.52
N GLU A 21 2.09 22.97 152.92
CA GLU A 21 2.21 21.79 152.05
C GLU A 21 0.87 21.39 151.43
N ASP A 22 -0.24 21.48 152.18
CA ASP A 22 -1.57 21.17 151.67
C ASP A 22 -2.08 22.22 150.68
N LYS A 23 -1.79 23.50 150.93
CA LYS A 23 -2.05 24.57 149.94
C LYS A 23 -1.21 24.39 148.68
N GLU A 24 0.06 24.02 148.83
CA GLU A 24 0.97 23.79 147.72
C GLU A 24 0.54 22.56 146.90
N ARG A 25 0.10 21.47 147.55
CA ARG A 25 -0.54 20.32 146.90
C ARG A 25 -1.82 20.69 146.16
N ALA A 26 -2.70 21.51 146.75
CA ALA A 26 -3.92 21.96 146.11
C ALA A 26 -3.66 22.84 144.88
N ILE A 27 -2.64 23.72 144.95
CA ILE A 27 -2.20 24.52 143.80
C ILE A 27 -1.68 23.61 142.69
N ILE A 28 -0.81 22.65 143.01
CA ILE A 28 -0.27 21.68 142.03
C ILE A 28 -1.39 20.89 141.37
N GLN A 29 -2.38 20.40 142.13
CA GLN A 29 -3.53 19.69 141.58
C GLN A 29 -4.40 20.58 140.68
N MET A 30 -4.59 21.85 141.06
CA MET A 30 -5.34 22.81 140.24
C MET A 30 -4.59 23.14 138.95
N GLU A 31 -3.27 23.30 139.00
CA GLU A 31 -2.41 23.51 137.83
C GLU A 31 -2.43 22.30 136.90
N GLN A 32 -2.34 21.09 137.44
CA GLN A 32 -2.47 19.83 136.69
C GLN A 32 -3.83 19.70 136.02
N TYR A 33 -4.92 19.97 136.74
CA TYR A 33 -6.27 19.95 136.18
C TYR A 33 -6.44 20.99 135.05
N LYS A 34 -5.86 22.19 135.22
CA LYS A 34 -5.86 23.23 134.20
C LYS A 34 -5.06 22.80 132.96
N GLN A 35 -3.89 22.20 133.15
CA GLN A 35 -3.05 21.66 132.09
C GLN A 35 -3.78 20.55 131.31
N GLU A 36 -4.40 19.60 132.01
CA GLU A 36 -5.22 18.54 131.41
C GLU A 36 -6.39 19.10 130.60
N LYS A 37 -7.07 20.13 131.11
CA LYS A 37 -8.16 20.81 130.39
C LYS A 37 -7.66 21.56 129.16
N GLU A 38 -6.52 22.23 129.23
CA GLU A 38 -5.90 22.89 128.09
C GLU A 38 -5.50 21.88 127.01
N ASP A 39 -4.94 20.73 127.39
CA ASP A 39 -4.57 19.67 126.46
C ASP A 39 -5.81 19.00 125.83
N GLU A 40 -6.89 18.81 126.60
CA GLU A 40 -8.17 18.34 126.06
C GLU A 40 -8.75 19.32 125.03
N ILE A 41 -8.69 20.62 125.30
CA ILE A 41 -9.15 21.66 124.37
C ILE A 41 -8.29 21.68 123.10
N LYS A 42 -6.96 21.65 123.23
CA LYS A 42 -6.05 21.59 122.08
C LYS A 42 -6.32 20.38 121.21
N LYS A 43 -6.55 19.21 121.83
CA LYS A 43 -6.89 17.98 121.11
C LYS A 43 -8.21 18.12 120.34
N ARG A 44 -9.26 18.68 120.94
CA ARG A 44 -10.54 18.93 120.25
C ARG A 44 -10.39 19.90 119.06
N ILE A 45 -9.59 20.96 119.23
CA ILE A 45 -9.33 21.91 118.14
C ILE A 45 -8.60 21.22 116.97
N GLU A 46 -7.62 20.37 117.27
CA GLU A 46 -6.90 19.61 116.24
C GLU A 46 -7.83 18.58 115.57
N ASP A 47 -8.63 17.85 116.33
CA ASP A 47 -9.62 16.90 115.78
C ASP A 47 -10.65 17.60 114.88
N GLU A 48 -11.14 18.78 115.26
CA GLU A 48 -12.04 19.60 114.43
C GLU A 48 -11.35 20.09 113.15
N LYS A 49 -10.08 20.49 113.25
CA LYS A 49 -9.28 20.92 112.09
C LYS A 49 -9.07 19.76 111.11
N GLN A 50 -8.72 18.58 111.61
CA GLN A 50 -8.60 17.36 110.79
C GLN A 50 -9.93 16.97 110.15
N MET A 51 -11.04 17.07 110.90
CA MET A 51 -12.37 16.82 110.33
C MET A 51 -12.72 17.81 109.22
N ARG A 52 -12.39 19.11 109.35
CA ARG A 52 -12.62 20.10 108.29
C ARG A 52 -11.78 19.81 107.04
N ILE A 53 -10.50 19.47 107.22
CA ILE A 53 -9.62 19.07 106.12
C ILE A 53 -10.19 17.85 105.39
N SER A 54 -10.54 16.79 106.13
CA SER A 54 -11.11 15.57 105.54
C SER A 54 -12.42 15.84 104.78
N LYS A 55 -13.31 16.69 105.30
CA LYS A 55 -14.53 17.11 104.59
C LYS A 55 -14.23 17.88 103.30
N GLN A 56 -13.24 18.77 103.33
CA GLN A 56 -12.82 19.53 102.14
C GLN A 56 -12.19 18.61 101.09
N GLU A 57 -11.33 17.68 101.49
CA GLU A 57 -10.73 16.67 100.61
C GLU A 57 -11.78 15.76 99.98
N ALA A 58 -12.79 15.34 100.75
CA ALA A 58 -13.91 14.56 100.23
C ALA A 58 -14.73 15.35 99.20
N SER A 59 -15.00 16.63 99.45
CA SER A 59 -15.72 17.51 98.51
C SER A 59 -14.93 17.73 97.21
N ILE A 60 -13.62 17.92 97.31
CA ILE A 60 -12.73 18.07 96.14
C ILE A 60 -12.71 16.76 95.35
N SER A 61 -12.54 15.62 96.02
CA SER A 61 -12.54 14.30 95.40
C SER A 61 -13.83 13.99 94.66
N GLN A 62 -14.98 14.35 95.25
CA GLN A 62 -16.29 14.20 94.60
C GLN A 62 -16.42 15.06 93.34
N THR A 63 -15.93 16.30 93.38
CA THR A 63 -15.95 17.22 92.23
C THR A 63 -15.07 16.70 91.10
N VAL A 64 -13.87 16.21 91.42
CA VAL A 64 -12.95 15.60 90.45
C VAL A 64 -13.57 14.34 89.83
N ALA A 65 -14.18 13.47 90.64
CA ALA A 65 -14.85 12.27 90.14
C ALA A 65 -16.01 12.58 89.18
N GLN A 66 -16.80 13.63 89.46
CA GLN A 66 -17.87 14.09 88.57
C GLN A 66 -17.33 14.60 87.23
N ARG A 67 -16.22 15.36 87.25
CA ARG A 67 -15.58 15.86 86.04
C ARG A 67 -15.02 14.74 85.18
N ILE A 68 -14.31 13.78 85.78
CA ILE A 68 -13.78 12.59 85.10
C ILE A 68 -14.92 11.78 84.47
N LYS A 69 -16.03 11.59 85.20
CA LYS A 69 -17.21 10.89 84.67
C LYS A 69 -17.76 11.58 83.42
N LYS A 70 -17.92 12.90 83.47
CA LYS A 70 -18.40 13.69 82.32
C LYS A 70 -17.46 13.57 81.12
N GLU A 71 -16.15 13.74 81.32
CA GLU A 71 -15.16 13.61 80.25
C GLU A 71 -15.16 12.20 79.63
N ARG A 72 -15.31 11.16 80.46
CA ARG A 72 -15.43 9.77 79.99
C ARG A 72 -16.68 9.57 79.12
N ASP A 73 -17.82 10.07 79.58
CA ASP A 73 -19.09 9.93 78.88
C ASP A 73 -19.05 10.70 77.53
N ASP A 74 -18.47 11.90 77.49
CA ASP A 74 -18.24 12.68 76.25
C ASP A 74 -17.30 11.93 75.27
N LEU A 75 -16.24 11.30 75.77
CA LEU A 75 -15.33 10.49 74.95
C LEU A 75 -16.02 9.24 74.39
N THR A 76 -16.89 8.60 75.17
CA THR A 76 -17.67 7.44 74.71
C THR A 76 -18.61 7.83 73.56
N ILE A 77 -19.27 8.99 73.65
CA ILE A 77 -20.12 9.50 72.56
C ILE A 77 -19.29 9.70 71.28
N LYS A 78 -18.14 10.39 71.39
CA LYS A 78 -17.25 10.62 70.25
C LYS A 78 -16.71 9.33 69.64
N LEU A 79 -16.41 8.32 70.46
CA LEU A 79 -15.97 7.02 69.99
C LEU A 79 -17.07 6.33 69.18
N ASN A 80 -18.30 6.30 69.71
CA ASN A 80 -19.45 5.70 69.01
C ASN A 80 -19.75 6.40 67.67
N GLU A 81 -19.63 7.73 67.61
CA GLU A 81 -19.76 8.49 66.36
C GLU A 81 -18.69 8.12 65.34
N LYS A 82 -17.44 7.92 65.80
CA LYS A 82 -16.33 7.52 64.94
C LYS A 82 -16.48 6.08 64.43
N GLU A 83 -16.94 5.16 65.27
CA GLU A 83 -17.25 3.79 64.86
C GLU A 83 -18.36 3.76 63.81
N LYS A 84 -19.39 4.59 63.96
CA LYS A 84 -20.45 4.74 62.95
C LYS A 84 -19.90 5.25 61.61
N GLN A 85 -19.10 6.32 61.64
CA GLN A 85 -18.45 6.86 60.43
C GLN A 85 -17.56 5.83 59.74
N TYR A 86 -16.80 5.06 60.52
CA TYR A 86 -15.94 4.00 59.98
C TYR A 86 -16.75 2.91 59.29
N LYS A 87 -17.87 2.49 59.89
CA LYS A 87 -18.77 1.49 59.31
C LYS A 87 -19.39 1.95 57.99
N GLU A 88 -19.86 3.20 57.94
CA GLU A 88 -20.41 3.79 56.71
C GLU A 88 -19.35 3.86 55.59
N LEU A 89 -18.10 4.19 55.92
CA LEU A 89 -17.00 4.21 54.96
C LEU A 89 -16.65 2.81 54.45
N LEU A 90 -16.70 1.81 55.32
CA LEU A 90 -16.45 0.41 54.97
C LEU A 90 -17.51 -0.09 53.98
N ASP A 91 -18.79 0.19 54.24
CA ASP A 91 -19.90 -0.18 53.36
C ASP A 91 -19.76 0.49 51.97
N GLN A 92 -19.37 1.78 51.94
CA GLN A 92 -19.08 2.48 50.68
C GLN A 92 -17.93 1.83 49.90
N LYS A 93 -16.85 1.43 50.58
CA LYS A 93 -15.71 0.76 49.95
C LYS A 93 -16.08 -0.61 49.39
N GLU A 94 -16.95 -1.35 50.07
CA GLU A 94 -17.44 -2.63 49.57
C GLU A 94 -18.26 -2.48 48.28
N VAL A 95 -19.11 -1.44 48.20
CA VAL A 95 -19.87 -1.12 46.98
C VAL A 95 -18.94 -0.74 45.83
N GLU A 96 -17.92 0.10 46.08
CA GLU A 96 -16.93 0.47 45.06
C GLU A 96 -16.17 -0.76 44.52
N LEU A 97 -15.77 -1.68 45.39
CA LEU A 97 -15.11 -2.92 45.00
C LEU A 97 -16.00 -3.81 44.13
N LYS A 98 -17.29 -3.93 44.47
CA LYS A 98 -18.26 -4.67 43.66
C LYS A 98 -18.44 -4.06 42.26
N ILE A 99 -18.53 -2.73 42.17
CA ILE A 99 -18.62 -2.01 40.88
C ILE A 99 -17.34 -2.23 40.05
N ALA A 100 -16.17 -2.14 40.67
CA ALA A 100 -14.89 -2.38 40.00
C ALA A 100 -14.80 -3.81 39.44
N ALA A 101 -15.20 -4.82 40.23
CA ALA A 101 -15.22 -6.22 39.79
C ALA A 101 -16.13 -6.45 38.58
N VAL A 102 -17.32 -5.82 38.55
CA VAL A 102 -18.23 -5.89 37.39
C VAL A 102 -17.61 -5.24 36.16
N LYS A 103 -16.94 -4.09 36.30
CA LYS A 103 -16.25 -3.42 35.18
C LYS A 103 -15.13 -4.27 34.60
N VAL A 104 -14.37 -4.99 35.44
CA VAL A 104 -13.32 -5.91 35.01
C VAL A 104 -13.93 -7.07 34.21
N ARG A 105 -14.95 -7.75 34.75
CA ARG A 105 -15.65 -8.83 34.03
C ARG A 105 -16.25 -8.39 32.69
N PHE A 106 -16.80 -7.17 32.63
CA PHE A 106 -17.32 -6.62 31.38
C PHE A 106 -16.21 -6.39 30.35
N LYS A 107 -15.04 -5.89 30.76
CA LYS A 107 -13.88 -5.76 29.86
C LYS A 107 -13.37 -7.11 29.38
N GLU A 108 -13.28 -8.11 30.25
CA GLU A 108 -12.89 -9.48 29.89
C GLU A 108 -13.87 -10.09 28.88
N PHE A 109 -15.17 -9.91 29.09
CA PHE A 109 -16.20 -10.36 28.15
C PHE A 109 -16.06 -9.71 26.75
N GLN A 110 -15.79 -8.40 26.70
CA GLN A 110 -15.56 -7.70 25.43
C GLN A 110 -14.28 -8.18 24.73
N LEU A 111 -13.22 -8.49 25.49
CA LEU A 111 -11.99 -9.03 24.96
C LEU A 111 -12.20 -10.42 24.34
N ASN A 112 -12.88 -11.31 25.07
CA ASN A 112 -13.19 -12.66 24.58
C ASN A 112 -14.07 -12.65 23.33
N LYS A 113 -15.05 -11.73 23.23
CA LYS A 113 -15.88 -11.59 22.03
C LYS A 113 -15.06 -11.16 20.81
N LYS A 114 -14.05 -10.30 21.03
CA LYS A 114 -13.15 -9.85 19.97
C LYS A 114 -12.23 -10.99 19.52
N ASP A 115 -11.64 -11.74 20.45
CA ASP A 115 -10.78 -12.88 20.14
C ASP A 115 -11.52 -13.98 19.38
N GLN A 116 -12.81 -14.20 19.67
CA GLN A 116 -13.63 -15.17 18.93
C GLN A 116 -13.89 -14.69 17.49
N ASN A 117 -14.24 -13.42 17.31
CA ASN A 117 -14.44 -12.83 15.98
C ASN A 117 -13.15 -12.85 15.13
N ASP A 118 -11.99 -12.60 15.76
CA ASP A 118 -10.70 -12.61 15.06
C ASP A 118 -10.34 -14.05 14.60
N LYS A 119 -10.66 -15.08 15.41
CA LYS A 119 -10.49 -16.50 15.01
C LYS A 119 -11.41 -16.93 13.88
N ASP A 120 -12.67 -16.50 13.91
CA ASP A 120 -13.63 -16.79 12.84
C ASP A 120 -13.20 -16.11 11.53
N PHE A 121 -12.72 -14.87 11.61
CA PHE A 121 -12.16 -14.14 10.46
C PHE A 121 -10.90 -14.82 9.88
N GLU A 122 -9.98 -15.31 10.72
CA GLU A 122 -8.80 -16.05 10.26
C GLU A 122 -9.19 -17.36 9.55
N ARG A 123 -10.20 -18.07 10.07
CA ARG A 123 -10.71 -19.29 9.45
C ARG A 123 -11.32 -19.01 8.08
N ASP A 124 -12.19 -18.00 7.98
CA ASP A 124 -12.83 -17.60 6.73
C ASP A 124 -11.78 -17.16 5.69
N ASN A 125 -10.76 -16.43 6.13
CA ASN A 125 -9.68 -15.99 5.25
C ASN A 125 -8.82 -17.17 4.76
N LYS A 126 -8.61 -18.18 5.62
CA LYS A 126 -7.90 -19.41 5.24
C LYS A 126 -8.70 -20.25 4.23
N GLU A 127 -10.02 -20.35 4.39
CA GLU A 127 -10.91 -20.99 3.42
C GLU A 127 -10.93 -20.23 2.09
N LYS A 128 -11.02 -18.89 2.13
CA LYS A 128 -10.93 -18.04 0.93
C LYS A 128 -9.61 -18.21 0.18
N ASN A 129 -8.48 -18.27 0.89
CA ASN A 129 -7.17 -18.46 0.27
C ASN A 129 -7.03 -19.84 -0.39
N ARG A 130 -7.62 -20.89 0.19
CA ARG A 130 -7.68 -22.22 -0.44
C ARG A 130 -8.52 -22.20 -1.73
N ALA A 131 -9.66 -21.51 -1.71
CA ALA A 131 -10.50 -21.35 -2.90
C ALA A 131 -9.77 -20.57 -4.00
N LEU A 132 -9.04 -19.52 -3.65
CA LEU A 132 -8.21 -18.76 -4.61
C LEU A 132 -7.12 -19.62 -5.25
N GLN A 133 -6.42 -20.45 -4.46
CA GLN A 133 -5.43 -21.39 -5.00
C GLN A 133 -6.05 -22.43 -5.95
N GLN A 134 -7.26 -22.91 -5.65
CA GLN A 134 -7.99 -23.80 -6.55
C GLN A 134 -8.37 -23.11 -7.86
N ILE A 135 -8.81 -21.85 -7.81
CA ILE A 135 -9.13 -21.06 -9.01
C ILE A 135 -7.88 -20.84 -9.86
N GLU A 136 -6.74 -20.49 -9.27
CA GLU A 136 -5.47 -20.35 -10.01
C GLU A 136 -5.06 -21.66 -10.70
N THR A 137 -5.22 -22.79 -10.01
CA THR A 137 -4.93 -24.11 -10.58
C THR A 137 -5.84 -24.42 -11.77
N LEU A 138 -7.15 -24.16 -11.65
CA LEU A 138 -8.12 -24.36 -12.73
C LEU A 138 -7.84 -23.44 -13.92
N ASN A 139 -7.50 -22.18 -13.68
CA ASN A 139 -7.14 -21.25 -14.76
C ASN A 139 -5.91 -21.73 -15.52
N SER A 140 -4.89 -22.24 -14.82
CA SER A 140 -3.71 -22.82 -15.47
C SER A 140 -4.06 -24.04 -16.34
N GLN A 141 -5.03 -24.86 -15.91
CA GLN A 141 -5.51 -26.01 -16.70
C GLN A 141 -6.29 -25.55 -17.93
N ILE A 142 -7.13 -24.53 -17.81
CA ILE A 142 -7.87 -23.92 -18.93
C ILE A 142 -6.89 -23.36 -19.96
N ASP A 143 -5.84 -22.64 -19.53
CA ASP A 143 -4.83 -22.09 -20.43
C ASP A 143 -4.06 -23.19 -21.17
N GLN A 144 -3.81 -24.32 -20.52
CA GLN A 144 -3.20 -25.48 -21.16
C GLN A 144 -4.13 -26.09 -22.22
N LEU A 145 -5.40 -26.34 -21.86
CA LEU A 145 -6.40 -26.88 -22.80
C LEU A 145 -6.62 -25.97 -24.01
N ASN A 146 -6.60 -24.66 -23.81
CA ASN A 146 -6.71 -23.69 -24.90
C ASN A 146 -5.51 -23.78 -25.86
N ARG A 147 -4.29 -23.95 -25.35
CA ARG A 147 -3.10 -24.16 -26.19
C ARG A 147 -3.20 -25.46 -27.00
N GLU A 148 -3.59 -26.55 -26.34
CA GLU A 148 -3.78 -27.85 -26.99
C GLU A 148 -4.88 -27.78 -28.07
N SER A 149 -5.97 -27.06 -27.81
CA SER A 149 -7.05 -26.85 -28.79
C SER A 149 -6.55 -26.13 -30.05
N VAL A 150 -5.78 -25.04 -29.89
CA VAL A 150 -5.21 -24.29 -31.02
C VAL A 150 -4.22 -25.15 -31.82
N GLU A 151 -3.42 -25.97 -31.14
CA GLU A 151 -2.51 -26.91 -31.80
C GLU A 151 -3.29 -27.98 -32.60
N HIS A 152 -4.37 -28.52 -32.04
CA HIS A 152 -5.23 -29.46 -32.75
C HIS A 152 -5.93 -28.84 -33.96
N GLU A 153 -6.43 -27.61 -33.84
CA GLU A 153 -7.02 -26.86 -34.97
C GLU A 153 -5.99 -26.64 -36.09
N HIS A 154 -4.75 -26.27 -35.74
CA HIS A 154 -3.68 -26.10 -36.72
C HIS A 154 -3.34 -27.42 -37.43
N ASN A 155 -3.23 -28.52 -36.69
CA ASN A 155 -2.95 -29.84 -37.26
C ASN A 155 -4.10 -30.35 -38.16
N LEU A 156 -5.34 -30.05 -37.80
CA LEU A 156 -6.51 -30.36 -38.63
C LEU A 156 -6.47 -29.57 -39.94
N GLN A 157 -6.15 -28.28 -39.89
CA GLN A 157 -6.00 -27.44 -41.07
C GLN A 157 -4.94 -27.99 -42.04
N ILE A 158 -3.77 -28.38 -41.52
CA ILE A 158 -2.71 -29.00 -42.32
C ILE A 158 -3.19 -30.30 -42.98
N SER A 159 -3.93 -31.13 -42.24
CA SER A 159 -4.43 -32.41 -42.74
C SER A 159 -5.48 -32.22 -43.84
N LEU A 160 -6.37 -31.23 -43.68
CA LEU A 160 -7.36 -30.85 -44.70
C LEU A 160 -6.69 -30.36 -45.98
N GLU A 161 -5.70 -29.48 -45.87
CA GLU A 161 -4.94 -29.00 -47.03
C GLU A 161 -4.19 -30.13 -47.75
N SER A 162 -3.67 -31.11 -47.01
CA SER A 162 -3.04 -32.30 -47.59
C SER A 162 -4.06 -33.14 -48.37
N LEU A 163 -5.24 -33.37 -47.81
CA LEU A 163 -6.29 -34.15 -48.43
C LEU A 163 -6.86 -33.47 -49.69
N ASP A 164 -7.02 -32.14 -49.66
CA ASP A 164 -7.44 -31.34 -50.81
C ASP A 164 -6.43 -31.40 -51.96
N ARG A 165 -5.13 -31.38 -51.64
CA ARG A 165 -4.07 -31.57 -52.65
C ARG A 165 -4.15 -32.96 -53.28
N GLU A 166 -4.29 -33.99 -52.45
CA GLU A 166 -4.33 -35.39 -52.92
C GLU A 166 -5.57 -35.68 -53.78
N THR A 167 -6.74 -35.18 -53.39
CA THR A 167 -7.98 -35.27 -54.16
C THR A 167 -7.90 -34.47 -55.47
N SER A 168 -7.31 -33.27 -55.45
CA SER A 168 -7.08 -32.51 -56.68
C SER A 168 -6.15 -33.26 -57.65
N THR A 169 -5.10 -33.91 -57.16
CA THR A 169 -4.20 -34.71 -58.00
C THR A 169 -4.89 -35.93 -58.59
N THR A 170 -5.67 -36.68 -57.79
CA THR A 170 -6.40 -37.86 -58.30
C THR A 170 -7.50 -37.49 -59.28
N LEU A 171 -8.18 -36.36 -59.09
CA LEU A 171 -9.15 -35.84 -60.06
C LEU A 171 -8.49 -35.48 -61.39
N GLN A 172 -7.33 -34.80 -61.35
CA GLN A 172 -6.57 -34.50 -62.56
C GLN A 172 -6.10 -35.76 -63.30
N GLU A 173 -5.64 -36.78 -62.57
CA GLU A 173 -5.24 -38.06 -63.16
C GLU A 173 -6.43 -38.80 -63.80
N ARG A 174 -7.58 -38.79 -63.13
CA ARG A 174 -8.82 -39.38 -63.65
C ARG A 174 -9.32 -38.66 -64.89
N GLU A 175 -9.27 -37.33 -64.90
CA GLU A 175 -9.64 -36.51 -66.06
C GLU A 175 -8.72 -36.78 -67.25
N ARG A 176 -7.40 -36.84 -67.03
CA ARG A 176 -6.44 -37.26 -68.07
C ARG A 176 -6.74 -38.67 -68.60
N SER A 177 -7.06 -39.61 -67.72
CA SER A 177 -7.39 -40.99 -68.09
C SER A 177 -8.67 -41.06 -68.93
N LEU A 178 -9.69 -40.28 -68.58
CA LEU A 178 -10.95 -40.21 -69.34
C LEU A 178 -10.72 -39.57 -70.72
N GLN A 179 -9.96 -38.48 -70.79
CA GLN A 179 -9.59 -37.86 -72.06
C GLN A 179 -8.82 -38.83 -72.96
N GLU A 180 -7.92 -39.64 -72.39
CA GLU A 180 -7.19 -40.68 -73.13
C GLU A 180 -8.11 -41.81 -73.61
N ILE A 181 -9.07 -42.26 -72.79
CA ILE A 181 -10.08 -43.26 -73.20
C ILE A 181 -10.94 -42.69 -74.34
N GLU A 182 -11.37 -41.44 -74.25
CA GLU A 182 -12.20 -40.80 -75.27
C GLU A 182 -11.43 -40.61 -76.58
N ARG A 183 -10.14 -40.23 -76.50
CA ARG A 183 -9.24 -40.20 -77.67
C ARG A 183 -9.09 -41.57 -78.32
N ARG A 184 -8.90 -42.62 -77.52
CA ARG A 184 -8.80 -44.00 -78.03
C ARG A 184 -10.10 -44.45 -78.69
N LYS A 185 -11.24 -44.14 -78.09
CA LYS A 185 -12.56 -44.48 -78.65
C LYS A 185 -12.79 -43.75 -79.98
N LYS A 186 -12.48 -42.45 -80.05
CA LYS A 186 -12.51 -41.70 -81.31
C LYS A 186 -11.56 -42.30 -82.35
N ALA A 187 -10.33 -42.64 -81.96
CA ALA A 187 -9.38 -43.27 -82.87
C ALA A 187 -9.83 -44.68 -83.33
N GLU A 188 -10.55 -45.44 -82.50
CA GLU A 188 -11.13 -46.73 -82.88
C GLU A 188 -12.37 -46.59 -83.78
N GLU A 189 -13.24 -45.61 -83.52
CA GLU A 189 -14.34 -45.24 -84.42
C GLU A 189 -13.80 -44.76 -85.76
N GLU A 190 -12.82 -43.85 -85.77
CA GLU A 190 -12.11 -43.42 -86.97
C GLU A 190 -11.42 -44.60 -87.67
N LYS A 191 -10.77 -45.51 -86.94
CA LYS A 191 -10.16 -46.71 -87.53
C LYS A 191 -11.22 -47.65 -88.13
N GLY A 192 -12.40 -47.76 -87.51
CA GLY A 192 -13.53 -48.52 -88.01
C GLY A 192 -14.12 -47.89 -89.28
N ILE A 193 -14.28 -46.56 -89.29
CA ILE A 193 -14.70 -45.76 -90.45
C ILE A 193 -13.66 -45.89 -91.56
N ILE A 194 -12.38 -45.63 -91.29
CA ILE A 194 -11.27 -45.76 -92.25
C ILE A 194 -11.15 -47.19 -92.77
N LYS A 195 -11.46 -48.22 -91.98
CA LYS A 195 -11.46 -49.61 -92.46
C LYS A 195 -12.66 -49.91 -93.35
N GLY A 196 -13.86 -49.44 -92.99
CA GLY A 196 -15.04 -49.54 -93.84
C GLY A 196 -14.92 -48.73 -95.13
N GLU A 197 -14.40 -47.50 -95.03
CA GLU A 197 -14.04 -46.64 -96.15
C GLU A 197 -12.91 -47.24 -96.97
N ASN A 198 -11.91 -47.91 -96.38
CA ASN A 198 -10.88 -48.64 -97.15
C ASN A 198 -11.45 -49.87 -97.85
N GLU A 199 -12.39 -50.59 -97.25
CA GLU A 199 -13.06 -51.72 -97.90
C GLU A 199 -13.96 -51.24 -99.06
N ILE A 200 -14.66 -50.11 -98.87
CA ILE A 200 -15.42 -49.43 -99.92
C ILE A 200 -14.46 -48.88 -100.99
N LEU A 201 -13.39 -48.16 -100.61
CA LEU A 201 -12.36 -47.63 -101.49
C LEU A 201 -11.55 -48.73 -102.17
N LEU A 202 -11.39 -49.92 -101.61
CA LEU A 202 -10.76 -51.06 -102.28
C LEU A 202 -11.72 -51.65 -103.32
N GLY A 203 -13.01 -51.76 -103.01
CA GLY A 203 -14.05 -52.14 -103.96
C GLY A 203 -14.24 -51.10 -105.07
N GLU A 204 -14.13 -49.83 -104.73
CA GLU A 204 -14.33 -48.68 -105.60
C GLU A 204 -13.05 -48.32 -106.34
N ASN A 205 -11.84 -48.51 -105.80
CA ASN A 205 -10.58 -48.48 -106.55
C ASN A 205 -10.48 -49.68 -107.49
N ALA A 206 -11.00 -50.86 -107.12
CA ALA A 206 -11.09 -51.97 -108.06
C ALA A 206 -12.06 -51.66 -109.21
N ARG A 207 -13.15 -50.94 -108.92
CA ARG A 207 -14.14 -50.48 -109.90
C ARG A 207 -13.65 -49.28 -110.75
N LEU A 208 -12.95 -48.31 -110.16
CA LEU A 208 -12.41 -47.09 -110.77
C LEU A 208 -11.13 -47.38 -111.56
N LYS A 209 -10.25 -48.29 -111.12
CA LYS A 209 -9.16 -48.82 -111.98
C LYS A 209 -9.69 -49.50 -113.25
N GLN A 210 -10.97 -49.88 -113.26
CA GLN A 210 -11.65 -50.47 -114.41
C GLN A 210 -12.39 -49.44 -115.27
N LEU A 211 -12.54 -48.19 -114.81
CA LEU A 211 -13.47 -47.20 -115.35
C LEU A 211 -12.83 -45.82 -115.59
N LEU A 212 -11.63 -45.80 -116.19
CA LEU A 212 -10.90 -44.57 -116.53
C LEU A 212 -10.07 -44.04 -115.34
N GLY A 213 -8.79 -43.70 -115.53
CA GLY A 213 -8.32 -42.76 -116.53
C GLY A 213 -8.36 -41.37 -115.87
N GLU A 214 -7.17 -40.84 -115.62
CA GLU A 214 -6.80 -39.53 -115.05
C GLU A 214 -7.90 -38.45 -115.03
N GLU A 215 -8.07 -37.78 -113.87
CA GLU A 215 -8.13 -36.30 -113.70
C GLU A 215 -8.88 -35.89 -112.43
N ARG A 216 -8.22 -35.16 -111.51
CA ARG A 216 -8.59 -33.78 -111.05
C ARG A 216 -7.93 -33.38 -109.73
N THR A 217 -6.90 -32.54 -109.85
CA THR A 217 -6.00 -32.03 -108.79
C THR A 217 -6.35 -30.64 -108.24
N ASN A 218 -7.55 -30.09 -108.46
CA ASN A 218 -7.81 -28.67 -108.15
C ASN A 218 -8.75 -28.39 -106.95
N GLU A 219 -9.60 -29.32 -106.51
CA GLU A 219 -10.49 -29.08 -105.35
C GLU A 219 -9.80 -29.30 -104.00
N GLU A 220 -8.73 -30.10 -103.96
CA GLU A 220 -7.98 -30.41 -102.74
C GLU A 220 -7.08 -29.23 -102.31
N ILE A 221 -6.56 -28.47 -103.27
CA ILE A 221 -5.71 -27.31 -103.01
C ILE A 221 -6.51 -26.18 -102.34
N GLN A 222 -7.76 -25.94 -102.77
CA GLN A 222 -8.61 -24.89 -102.19
C GLN A 222 -9.02 -25.18 -100.73
N ARG A 223 -9.20 -26.45 -100.36
CA ARG A 223 -9.53 -26.83 -98.98
C ARG A 223 -8.36 -26.61 -98.02
N VAL A 224 -7.13 -26.92 -98.44
CA VAL A 224 -5.92 -26.74 -97.63
C VAL A 224 -5.56 -25.27 -97.42
N GLU A 225 -5.88 -24.40 -98.38
CA GLU A 225 -5.63 -22.95 -98.27
C GLU A 225 -6.59 -22.27 -97.26
N GLU A 226 -7.85 -22.70 -97.18
CA GLU A 226 -8.83 -22.13 -96.26
C GLU A 226 -8.54 -22.50 -94.79
N GLU A 227 -8.14 -23.75 -94.52
CA GLU A 227 -7.75 -24.20 -93.18
C GLU A 227 -6.51 -23.46 -92.65
N LYS A 228 -5.54 -23.18 -93.53
CA LYS A 228 -4.37 -22.36 -93.17
C LYS A 228 -4.76 -20.93 -92.79
N ARG A 229 -5.81 -20.36 -93.39
CA ARG A 229 -6.27 -19.00 -93.07
C ARG A 229 -6.86 -18.92 -91.66
N ILE A 230 -7.70 -19.89 -91.29
CA ILE A 230 -8.33 -19.96 -89.97
C ILE A 230 -7.29 -20.11 -88.86
N TYR A 231 -6.31 -21.00 -89.05
CA TYR A 231 -5.22 -21.19 -88.09
C TYR A 231 -4.40 -19.90 -87.86
N GLN A 232 -4.19 -19.11 -88.91
CA GLN A 232 -3.42 -17.87 -88.82
C GLN A 232 -4.16 -16.75 -88.06
N GLU A 233 -5.48 -16.68 -88.19
CA GLU A 233 -6.32 -15.75 -87.41
C GLU A 233 -6.40 -16.11 -85.92
N GLU A 234 -6.42 -17.40 -85.59
CA GLU A 234 -6.46 -17.83 -84.19
C GLU A 234 -5.12 -17.60 -83.49
N LYS A 235 -4.01 -17.84 -84.19
CA LYS A 235 -2.65 -17.55 -83.72
C LYS A 235 -2.45 -16.07 -83.40
N THR A 236 -2.95 -15.18 -84.25
CA THR A 236 -2.80 -13.72 -84.04
C THR A 236 -3.57 -13.21 -82.82
N LYS A 237 -4.76 -13.76 -82.55
CA LYS A 237 -5.54 -13.43 -81.33
C LYS A 237 -4.84 -13.88 -80.04
N LEU A 238 -4.22 -15.06 -80.05
CA LEU A 238 -3.45 -15.58 -78.92
C LEU A 238 -2.20 -14.73 -78.62
N GLU A 239 -1.49 -14.28 -79.65
CA GLU A 239 -0.31 -13.41 -79.50
C GLU A 239 -0.65 -12.02 -78.94
N GLU A 240 -1.89 -11.54 -79.10
CA GLU A 240 -2.35 -10.27 -78.54
C GLU A 240 -2.71 -10.39 -77.06
N ILE A 241 -3.34 -11.49 -76.64
CA ILE A 241 -3.66 -11.77 -75.23
C ILE A 241 -2.39 -11.87 -74.39
N VAL A 242 -1.36 -12.56 -74.89
CA VAL A 242 -0.06 -12.68 -74.21
C VAL A 242 0.59 -11.30 -74.02
N ARG A 243 0.54 -10.43 -75.03
CA ARG A 243 1.09 -9.07 -74.94
C ARG A 243 0.41 -8.23 -73.86
N ILE A 244 -0.91 -8.31 -73.72
CA ILE A 244 -1.67 -7.59 -72.68
C ILE A 244 -1.29 -8.11 -71.29
N SER A 245 -1.19 -9.43 -71.12
CA SER A 245 -0.80 -10.04 -69.84
C SER A 245 0.62 -9.66 -69.43
N GLU A 246 1.57 -9.63 -70.37
CA GLU A 246 2.95 -9.22 -70.10
C GLU A 246 3.04 -7.74 -69.72
N HIS A 247 2.23 -6.88 -70.34
CA HIS A 247 2.18 -5.46 -70.00
C HIS A 247 1.66 -5.25 -68.56
N GLY A 248 0.56 -5.92 -68.18
CA GLY A 248 0.01 -5.83 -66.82
C GLY A 248 0.98 -6.35 -65.75
N LYS A 249 1.79 -7.38 -66.07
CA LYS A 249 2.84 -7.89 -65.17
C LYS A 249 3.94 -6.85 -64.95
N ARG A 250 4.41 -6.18 -66.01
CA ARG A 250 5.45 -5.14 -65.91
C ARG A 250 5.00 -3.97 -65.05
N GLU A 251 3.77 -3.51 -65.22
CA GLU A 251 3.24 -2.42 -64.38
C GLU A 251 3.14 -2.81 -62.89
N ALA A 252 2.78 -4.07 -62.59
CA ALA A 252 2.73 -4.55 -61.21
C ALA A 252 4.12 -4.61 -60.57
N GLU A 253 5.12 -5.07 -61.33
CA GLU A 253 6.53 -5.09 -60.90
C GLU A 253 7.07 -3.67 -60.68
N ASP A 254 6.75 -2.71 -61.55
CA ASP A 254 7.16 -1.32 -61.40
C ASP A 254 6.48 -0.65 -60.20
N ARG A 255 5.20 -0.93 -59.94
CA ARG A 255 4.49 -0.46 -58.74
C ARG A 255 5.12 -1.01 -57.45
N ALA A 256 5.49 -2.29 -57.42
CA ALA A 256 6.17 -2.90 -56.28
C ALA A 256 7.55 -2.26 -56.04
N ARG A 257 8.31 -2.01 -57.12
CA ARG A 257 9.64 -1.40 -57.05
C ARG A 257 9.59 0.05 -56.53
N ILE A 258 8.60 0.83 -56.95
CA ILE A 258 8.39 2.20 -56.46
C ILE A 258 8.04 2.19 -54.97
N ALA A 259 7.18 1.27 -54.52
CA ALA A 259 6.81 1.14 -53.11
C ALA A 259 8.00 0.76 -52.21
N GLU A 260 8.87 -0.14 -52.70
CA GLU A 260 10.10 -0.53 -52.01
C GLU A 260 11.11 0.63 -51.95
N GLN A 261 11.30 1.36 -53.05
CA GLN A 261 12.13 2.57 -53.06
C GLN A 261 11.62 3.67 -52.11
N GLN A 262 10.31 3.85 -51.98
CA GLN A 262 9.73 4.80 -51.03
C GLN A 262 9.95 4.37 -49.58
N LYS A 263 9.91 3.07 -49.29
CA LYS A 263 10.22 2.52 -47.97
C LYS A 263 11.70 2.73 -47.63
N ASP A 264 12.60 2.41 -48.55
CA ASP A 264 14.05 2.57 -48.39
C ASP A 264 14.45 4.05 -48.24
N GLN A 265 13.79 4.94 -49.00
CA GLN A 265 13.98 6.38 -48.87
C GLN A 265 13.50 6.90 -47.52
N SER A 266 12.36 6.40 -47.01
CA SER A 266 11.87 6.74 -45.67
C SER A 266 12.79 6.21 -44.56
N GLU A 267 13.38 5.02 -44.73
CA GLU A 267 14.39 4.47 -43.81
C GLU A 267 15.71 5.26 -43.86
N LYS A 268 16.18 5.66 -45.04
CA LYS A 268 17.34 6.55 -45.18
C LYS A 268 17.11 7.92 -44.57
N GLU A 269 15.93 8.50 -44.73
CA GLU A 269 15.58 9.79 -44.10
C GLU A 269 15.51 9.67 -42.57
N LYS A 270 15.07 8.51 -42.04
CA LYS A 270 15.14 8.19 -40.61
C LYS A 270 16.58 8.08 -40.14
N ASP A 271 17.43 7.37 -40.88
CA ASP A 271 18.84 7.19 -40.54
C ASP A 271 19.62 8.49 -40.65
N ASP A 272 19.34 9.34 -41.63
CA ASP A 272 19.95 10.67 -41.78
C ASP A 272 19.46 11.65 -40.71
N LEU A 273 18.21 11.55 -40.25
CA LEU A 273 17.71 12.34 -39.12
C LEU A 273 18.36 11.86 -37.81
N ILE A 274 18.43 10.55 -37.60
CA ILE A 274 19.11 9.91 -36.47
C ILE A 274 20.60 10.27 -36.48
N LYS A 275 21.24 10.28 -37.64
CA LYS A 275 22.64 10.67 -37.81
C LYS A 275 22.83 12.16 -37.61
N LYS A 276 21.95 13.05 -38.09
CA LYS A 276 21.98 14.49 -37.73
C LYS A 276 21.81 14.74 -36.23
N ILE A 277 21.05 13.90 -35.53
CA ILE A 277 20.89 13.94 -34.07
C ILE A 277 22.11 13.34 -33.36
N LEU A 278 22.72 12.27 -33.90
CA LEU A 278 23.84 11.52 -33.31
C LEU A 278 25.26 11.99 -33.72
N ASP A 279 25.41 12.81 -34.77
CA ASP A 279 26.71 13.41 -35.21
C ASP A 279 27.18 14.56 -34.30
N LYS A 280 26.69 14.58 -33.05
CA LYS A 280 27.24 15.38 -31.97
C LYS A 280 27.62 14.49 -30.78
N LYS A 281 28.41 13.45 -31.04
CA LYS A 281 29.27 12.78 -30.04
C LYS A 281 30.44 13.67 -29.55
N ASP A 282 30.18 14.96 -29.37
CA ASP A 282 30.99 15.82 -28.52
C ASP A 282 30.20 16.03 -27.24
N LEU A 283 30.64 15.43 -26.13
CA LEU A 283 30.14 15.73 -24.78
C LEU A 283 30.26 17.24 -24.43
N ARG A 284 31.02 18.02 -25.21
CA ARG A 284 31.10 19.49 -25.15
C ARG A 284 29.92 20.22 -25.82
N LYS A 285 29.04 19.51 -26.55
CA LYS A 285 27.88 20.05 -27.28
C LYS A 285 26.52 19.81 -26.58
N LEU A 286 26.47 19.24 -25.38
CA LEU A 286 25.24 19.13 -24.58
C LEU A 286 24.53 20.49 -24.40
N ASN A 287 25.29 21.59 -24.40
CA ASN A 287 24.73 22.95 -24.34
C ASN A 287 23.95 23.39 -25.59
N LEU A 288 24.09 22.69 -26.73
CA LEU A 288 23.42 22.96 -28.01
C LEU A 288 22.12 22.16 -28.20
N ILE A 289 21.72 21.34 -27.22
CA ILE A 289 20.42 20.65 -27.28
C ILE A 289 19.31 21.70 -27.17
N SER A 290 18.47 21.76 -28.19
CA SER A 290 17.28 22.60 -28.22
C SER A 290 16.17 21.92 -27.42
N TRP A 291 16.19 22.10 -26.09
CA TRP A 291 15.14 21.58 -25.21
C TRP A 291 13.74 22.10 -25.59
N THR A 292 13.68 23.27 -26.21
CA THR A 292 12.46 23.85 -26.76
C THR A 292 11.93 23.05 -27.95
N GLU A 293 12.78 22.56 -28.85
CA GLU A 293 12.37 21.65 -29.94
C GLU A 293 11.86 20.32 -29.37
N ILE A 294 12.58 19.75 -28.41
CA ILE A 294 12.15 18.54 -27.70
C ILE A 294 10.76 18.72 -27.07
N ALA A 295 10.54 19.83 -26.37
CA ALA A 295 9.24 20.13 -25.79
C ALA A 295 8.14 20.28 -26.86
N ASN A 296 8.47 20.88 -28.01
CA ASN A 296 7.52 21.05 -29.12
C ASN A 296 7.14 19.71 -29.76
N GLU A 297 8.08 18.79 -29.94
CA GLU A 297 7.80 17.43 -30.43
C GLU A 297 6.86 16.67 -29.48
N LEU A 298 7.10 16.76 -28.17
CA LEU A 298 6.24 16.16 -27.15
C LEU A 298 4.84 16.78 -27.08
N LYS A 299 4.71 18.07 -27.41
CA LYS A 299 3.40 18.78 -27.41
C LYS A 299 2.54 18.46 -28.63
N LYS A 300 3.07 17.81 -29.67
CA LYS A 300 2.27 17.45 -30.86
C LYS A 300 1.08 16.55 -30.45
N PRO A 301 -0.16 16.96 -30.76
CA PRO A 301 -1.34 16.20 -30.41
C PRO A 301 -1.46 14.95 -31.30
N LEU A 302 -2.18 13.94 -30.80
CA LEU A 302 -2.65 12.83 -31.62
C LEU A 302 -3.95 13.29 -32.30
N GLY A 303 -4.01 13.23 -33.63
CA GLY A 303 -5.17 13.55 -34.45
C GLY A 303 -6.12 12.36 -34.63
N LEU A 304 -6.94 12.39 -35.69
CA LEU A 304 -7.89 11.31 -36.01
C LEU A 304 -7.26 10.18 -36.84
N ASN A 305 -6.17 10.45 -37.54
CA ASN A 305 -5.52 9.49 -38.44
C ASN A 305 -4.58 8.56 -37.66
N GLN A 306 -4.87 7.25 -37.65
CA GLN A 306 -4.08 6.26 -36.94
C GLN A 306 -2.61 6.19 -37.40
N ARG A 307 -2.32 6.32 -38.71
CA ARG A 307 -0.94 6.24 -39.24
C ARG A 307 -0.11 7.46 -38.84
N GLU A 308 -0.72 8.64 -38.86
CA GLU A 308 -0.08 9.87 -38.40
C GLU A 308 0.15 9.82 -36.89
N ASN A 309 -0.82 9.32 -36.13
CA ASN A 309 -0.68 9.15 -34.68
C ASN A 309 0.44 8.21 -34.29
N GLU A 310 0.58 7.08 -35.00
CA GLU A 310 1.66 6.13 -34.77
C GLU A 310 3.03 6.79 -35.04
N SER A 311 3.12 7.59 -36.11
CA SER A 311 4.34 8.33 -36.45
C SER A 311 4.69 9.39 -35.40
N VAL A 312 3.71 10.18 -34.94
CA VAL A 312 3.88 11.17 -33.87
C VAL A 312 4.30 10.49 -32.57
N LYS A 313 3.64 9.39 -32.20
CA LYS A 313 3.97 8.63 -30.99
C LYS A 313 5.41 8.11 -31.04
N GLN A 314 5.82 7.49 -32.15
CA GLN A 314 7.19 7.00 -32.32
C GLN A 314 8.24 8.09 -32.19
N ILE A 315 7.99 9.28 -32.76
CA ILE A 315 8.90 10.43 -32.61
C ILE A 315 9.00 10.84 -31.14
N GLN A 316 7.88 10.91 -30.44
CA GLN A 316 7.87 11.28 -29.03
C GLN A 316 8.56 10.25 -28.14
N GLU A 317 8.40 8.96 -28.43
CA GLU A 317 9.10 7.89 -27.73
C GLU A 317 10.61 8.01 -27.93
N LYS A 318 11.08 8.23 -29.16
CA LYS A 318 12.51 8.47 -29.46
C LYS A 318 13.07 9.69 -28.74
N VAL A 319 12.29 10.76 -28.67
CA VAL A 319 12.68 11.96 -27.92
C VAL A 319 12.77 11.66 -26.42
N CYS A 320 11.88 10.83 -25.87
CA CYS A 320 11.97 10.34 -24.49
C CYS A 320 13.19 9.43 -24.26
N GLU A 321 13.56 8.57 -25.21
CA GLU A 321 14.80 7.77 -25.16
C GLU A 321 16.02 8.69 -25.08
N LEU A 322 16.08 9.69 -25.94
CA LEU A 322 17.15 10.69 -25.95
C LEU A 322 17.23 11.45 -24.61
N ILE A 323 16.08 11.83 -24.03
CA ILE A 323 16.04 12.45 -22.69
C ILE A 323 16.66 11.52 -21.65
N CYS A 324 16.33 10.22 -21.67
CA CYS A 324 16.90 9.24 -20.75
C CYS A 324 18.41 9.15 -20.93
N GLU A 325 18.91 9.02 -22.15
CA GLU A 325 20.34 8.94 -22.44
C GLU A 325 21.11 10.18 -21.95
N ILE A 326 20.55 11.37 -22.14
CA ILE A 326 21.19 12.63 -21.77
C ILE A 326 21.18 12.88 -20.26
N LEU A 327 20.06 12.58 -19.60
CA LEU A 327 19.82 12.94 -18.20
C LEU A 327 20.12 11.82 -17.21
N THR A 328 20.60 10.66 -17.66
CA THR A 328 21.06 9.59 -16.77
C THR A 328 22.33 10.01 -16.02
N GLY A 329 22.39 9.69 -14.71
CA GLY A 329 23.54 9.95 -13.84
C GLY A 329 23.41 11.19 -12.95
N ASP A 330 24.28 11.31 -11.94
CA ASP A 330 24.09 12.27 -10.85
C ASP A 330 24.47 13.72 -11.23
N GLU A 331 25.45 13.93 -12.10
CA GLU A 331 26.00 15.25 -12.46
C GLU A 331 25.26 15.95 -13.62
N LYS A 332 23.92 15.94 -13.61
CA LYS A 332 23.09 16.48 -14.72
C LYS A 332 22.08 17.56 -14.29
N ASP A 333 22.25 18.14 -13.11
CA ASP A 333 21.27 19.07 -12.55
C ASP A 333 21.02 20.31 -13.41
N GLU A 334 22.05 20.94 -13.96
CA GLU A 334 21.88 22.10 -14.85
C GLU A 334 21.15 21.75 -16.14
N LEU A 335 21.39 20.55 -16.69
CA LEU A 335 20.68 20.08 -17.87
C LEU A 335 19.21 19.76 -17.56
N ARG A 336 18.94 19.13 -16.41
CA ARG A 336 17.57 18.91 -15.92
C ARG A 336 16.84 20.23 -15.75
N LYS A 337 17.47 21.23 -15.13
CA LYS A 337 16.90 22.57 -14.94
C LYS A 337 16.49 23.19 -16.26
N ARG A 338 17.42 23.26 -17.22
CA ARG A 338 17.16 23.81 -18.56
C ARG A 338 16.03 23.08 -19.30
N ALA A 339 15.98 21.76 -19.20
CA ALA A 339 14.94 20.96 -19.84
C ALA A 339 13.56 21.21 -19.20
N ILE A 340 13.49 21.29 -17.87
CA ILE A 340 12.26 21.62 -17.13
C ILE A 340 11.80 23.03 -17.49
N GLU A 341 12.70 24.02 -17.48
CA GLU A 341 12.39 25.42 -17.83
C GLU A 341 11.94 25.58 -19.29
N ALA A 342 12.45 24.74 -20.20
CA ALA A 342 12.01 24.71 -21.60
C ALA A 342 10.61 24.08 -21.81
N GLY A 343 9.98 23.55 -20.75
CA GLY A 343 8.64 22.98 -20.80
C GLY A 343 8.59 21.52 -21.23
N VAL A 344 9.71 20.79 -21.15
CA VAL A 344 9.76 19.36 -21.49
C VAL A 344 8.96 18.55 -20.47
N ALA A 345 9.12 18.84 -19.18
CA ALA A 345 8.40 18.16 -18.11
C ALA A 345 6.88 18.38 -18.23
N GLU A 346 6.44 19.60 -18.50
CA GLU A 346 5.03 19.94 -18.74
C GLU A 346 4.44 19.19 -19.94
N ALA A 347 5.21 19.03 -21.01
CA ALA A 347 4.76 18.28 -22.18
C ALA A 347 4.50 16.80 -21.82
N ILE A 348 5.38 16.18 -21.04
CA ILE A 348 5.20 14.79 -20.57
C ILE A 348 4.03 14.70 -19.57
N ILE A 349 3.89 15.66 -18.65
CA ILE A 349 2.74 15.73 -17.72
C ILE A 349 1.42 15.84 -18.48
N SER A 350 1.39 16.62 -19.56
CA SER A 350 0.22 16.73 -20.44
C SER A 350 -0.13 15.41 -21.12
N ILE A 351 0.88 14.67 -21.61
CA ILE A 351 0.73 13.31 -22.16
C ILE A 351 0.12 12.37 -21.10
N PHE A 352 0.65 12.38 -19.87
CA PHE A 352 0.15 11.57 -18.77
C PHE A 352 -1.29 11.89 -18.37
N THR A 353 -1.69 13.15 -18.52
CA THR A 353 -3.03 13.61 -18.14
C THR A 353 -4.07 13.30 -19.22
N SER A 354 -3.72 13.52 -20.49
CA SER A 354 -4.67 13.50 -21.61
C SER A 354 -4.81 12.13 -22.28
N ARG A 355 -3.74 11.31 -22.33
CA ARG A 355 -3.78 10.06 -23.11
C ARG A 355 -4.44 8.91 -22.37
N PRO A 356 -5.15 8.01 -23.06
CA PRO A 356 -5.54 6.72 -22.51
C PRO A 356 -4.32 5.96 -21.94
N LEU A 357 -4.50 5.30 -20.79
CA LEU A 357 -3.37 4.68 -20.07
C LEU A 357 -2.57 3.70 -20.93
N TYR A 358 -3.24 2.89 -21.77
CA TYR A 358 -2.59 1.89 -22.62
C TYR A 358 -1.67 2.49 -23.71
N GLN A 359 -1.84 3.77 -24.08
CA GLN A 359 -0.99 4.46 -25.05
C GLN A 359 0.28 5.05 -24.44
N ILE A 360 0.35 5.14 -23.11
CA ILE A 360 1.51 5.68 -22.40
C ILE A 360 2.48 4.52 -22.17
N THR A 361 3.55 4.45 -22.93
CA THR A 361 4.59 3.43 -22.77
C THR A 361 5.55 3.77 -21.63
N LYS A 362 6.33 2.79 -21.19
CA LYS A 362 7.28 2.94 -20.07
C LYS A 362 8.30 4.06 -20.31
N ILE A 363 8.68 4.32 -21.56
CA ILE A 363 9.73 5.29 -21.89
C ILE A 363 9.36 6.74 -21.51
N TYR A 364 8.07 7.10 -21.60
CA TYR A 364 7.61 8.42 -21.14
C TYR A 364 7.80 8.57 -19.62
N ILE A 365 7.56 7.50 -18.87
CA ILE A 365 7.69 7.45 -17.41
C ILE A 365 9.17 7.47 -17.01
N ASP A 366 10.02 6.72 -17.71
CA ASP A 366 11.46 6.72 -17.47
C ASP A 366 12.09 8.09 -17.78
N ALA A 367 11.65 8.75 -18.86
CA ALA A 367 12.06 10.11 -19.15
C ALA A 367 11.63 11.08 -18.05
N PHE A 368 10.41 10.94 -17.53
CA PHE A 368 9.94 11.76 -16.41
C PHE A 368 10.71 11.49 -15.12
N PHE A 369 11.00 10.22 -14.82
CA PHE A 369 11.75 9.79 -13.64
C PHE A 369 13.12 10.47 -13.57
N ASN A 370 13.80 10.62 -14.70
CA ASN A 370 15.09 11.32 -14.78
C ASN A 370 15.03 12.78 -14.31
N PHE A 371 13.91 13.49 -14.50
CA PHE A 371 13.74 14.83 -13.93
C PHE A 371 13.57 14.80 -12.41
N THR A 372 12.91 13.76 -11.87
CA THR A 372 12.74 13.59 -10.42
C THR A 372 14.04 13.22 -9.69
N MET A 373 15.08 12.79 -10.40
CA MET A 373 16.40 12.47 -9.84
C MET A 373 17.28 13.71 -9.60
N GLY A 374 16.83 14.91 -10.01
CA GLY A 374 17.59 16.13 -9.81
C GLY A 374 17.72 16.57 -8.34
N ASN A 375 18.51 17.61 -8.11
CA ASN A 375 18.59 18.28 -6.82
C ASN A 375 17.24 18.88 -6.34
N ASN A 376 17.22 19.40 -5.12
CA ASN A 376 16.01 19.96 -4.51
C ASN A 376 15.46 21.18 -5.27
N GLU A 377 16.30 21.98 -5.93
CA GLU A 377 15.84 23.12 -6.73
C GLU A 377 15.06 22.64 -7.96
N ASN A 378 15.63 21.70 -8.72
CA ASN A 378 14.98 21.08 -9.87
C ASN A 378 13.65 20.44 -9.50
N LYS A 379 13.61 19.71 -8.38
CA LYS A 379 12.37 19.08 -7.91
C LYS A 379 11.31 20.12 -7.50
N LYS A 380 11.69 21.26 -6.91
CA LYS A 380 10.76 22.36 -6.60
C LYS A 380 10.15 22.96 -7.85
N ILE A 381 10.97 23.28 -8.85
CA ILE A 381 10.49 23.78 -10.16
C ILE A 381 9.55 22.74 -10.79
N LEU A 382 9.90 21.45 -10.71
CA LEU A 382 9.06 20.37 -11.22
C LEU A 382 7.72 20.24 -10.49
N ILE A 383 7.67 20.45 -9.17
CA ILE A 383 6.43 20.45 -8.37
C ILE A 383 5.51 21.60 -8.76
N GLU A 384 6.05 22.78 -9.07
CA GLU A 384 5.26 23.92 -9.58
C GLU A 384 4.51 23.59 -10.88
N LYS A 385 4.99 22.59 -11.64
CA LYS A 385 4.31 22.07 -12.85
C LYS A 385 3.14 21.14 -12.54
N LYS A 386 2.81 20.95 -11.26
CA LYS A 386 1.69 20.13 -10.75
C LYS A 386 1.70 18.69 -11.28
N PRO A 387 2.78 17.91 -11.05
CA PRO A 387 2.90 16.55 -11.58
C PRO A 387 2.00 15.53 -10.87
N TYR A 388 1.59 15.79 -9.62
CA TYR A 388 0.90 14.79 -8.79
C TYR A 388 -0.39 14.23 -9.40
N PRO A 389 -1.36 15.02 -9.90
CA PRO A 389 -2.57 14.45 -10.50
C PRO A 389 -2.27 13.47 -11.64
N ALA A 390 -1.31 13.83 -12.50
CA ALA A 390 -0.89 13.01 -13.62
C ALA A 390 -0.22 11.71 -13.17
N LEU A 391 0.71 11.79 -12.19
CA LEU A 391 1.39 10.61 -11.64
C LEU A 391 0.44 9.69 -10.88
N ILE A 392 -0.48 10.23 -10.08
CA ILE A 392 -1.47 9.47 -9.31
C ILE A 392 -2.38 8.67 -10.26
N ARG A 393 -2.80 9.27 -11.38
CA ARG A 393 -3.58 8.58 -12.42
C ARG A 393 -2.85 7.35 -12.98
N LEU A 394 -1.53 7.40 -13.12
CA LEU A 394 -0.75 6.28 -13.66
C LEU A 394 -0.64 5.09 -12.69
N LEU A 395 -0.93 5.25 -11.40
CA LEU A 395 -0.92 4.15 -10.42
C LEU A 395 -2.02 3.12 -10.69
N ASP A 396 -3.06 3.45 -11.45
CA ASP A 396 -4.15 2.54 -11.81
C ASP A 396 -3.73 1.44 -12.82
N ARG A 397 -2.50 1.51 -13.35
CA ARG A 397 -1.98 0.48 -14.25
C ARG A 397 -1.68 -0.83 -13.54
N SER A 398 -1.83 -1.95 -14.25
CA SER A 398 -1.49 -3.30 -13.75
C SER A 398 -0.01 -3.66 -13.94
N ASP A 399 0.69 -3.00 -14.87
CA ASP A 399 2.10 -3.26 -15.15
C ASP A 399 2.99 -2.82 -13.97
N THR A 400 3.55 -3.82 -13.28
CA THR A 400 4.40 -3.63 -12.10
C THR A 400 5.62 -2.76 -12.36
N ASN A 401 6.25 -2.85 -13.54
CA ASN A 401 7.45 -2.06 -13.84
C ASN A 401 7.09 -0.58 -14.01
N ILE A 402 5.99 -0.30 -14.70
CA ILE A 402 5.46 1.06 -14.83
C ILE A 402 5.10 1.62 -13.45
N VAL A 403 4.34 0.87 -12.65
CA VAL A 403 3.90 1.32 -11.33
C VAL A 403 5.08 1.58 -10.40
N ASN A 404 6.12 0.74 -10.42
CA ASN A 404 7.35 0.97 -9.67
C ASN A 404 8.03 2.28 -10.08
N SER A 405 8.18 2.57 -11.37
CA SER A 405 8.77 3.85 -11.82
C SER A 405 7.93 5.06 -11.39
N VAL A 406 6.59 4.95 -11.48
CA VAL A 406 5.68 6.04 -11.10
C VAL A 406 5.72 6.31 -9.59
N ILE A 407 5.64 5.27 -8.75
CA ILE A 407 5.69 5.45 -7.29
C ILE A 407 7.07 5.97 -6.85
N GLY A 408 8.14 5.59 -7.56
CA GLY A 408 9.48 6.16 -7.40
C GLY A 408 9.52 7.66 -7.72
N CYS A 409 8.87 8.11 -8.80
CA CYS A 409 8.73 9.54 -9.11
C CYS A 409 8.06 10.30 -7.96
N ILE A 410 6.94 9.76 -7.44
CA ILE A 410 6.21 10.39 -6.33
C ILE A 410 7.09 10.48 -5.09
N PHE A 411 7.80 9.41 -4.74
CA PHE A 411 8.73 9.41 -3.61
C PHE A 411 9.83 10.47 -3.77
N ASN A 412 10.47 10.54 -4.94
CA ASN A 412 11.56 11.48 -5.22
C ASN A 412 11.13 12.94 -5.09
N LEU A 413 9.91 13.27 -5.52
CA LEU A 413 9.32 14.61 -5.37
C LEU A 413 8.95 14.90 -3.92
N LEU A 414 8.49 13.89 -3.18
CA LEU A 414 8.07 14.03 -1.80
C LEU A 414 9.24 14.37 -0.87
N ILE A 415 10.40 13.75 -1.07
CA ILE A 415 11.51 13.84 -0.11
C ILE A 415 12.18 15.22 -0.01
N VAL A 416 11.91 16.12 -0.96
CA VAL A 416 12.49 17.49 -1.05
C VAL A 416 12.32 18.28 0.24
N ASP A 417 11.14 18.22 0.85
CA ASP A 417 10.76 19.07 1.98
C ASP A 417 10.66 18.28 3.30
N THR A 418 11.39 17.17 3.40
CA THR A 418 11.37 16.34 4.61
C THR A 418 12.09 16.99 5.80
N ASN A 419 12.98 17.97 5.53
CA ASN A 419 13.71 18.77 6.53
C ASN A 419 12.90 19.94 7.11
N THR A 420 11.60 20.02 6.83
CA THR A 420 10.68 20.96 7.49
C THR A 420 10.66 20.76 9.01
N SER A 421 10.29 21.80 9.76
CA SER A 421 10.31 21.82 11.23
C SER A 421 9.70 20.55 11.85
N PHE A 422 10.21 20.16 13.02
CA PHE A 422 9.93 18.87 13.65
C PHE A 422 8.43 18.59 13.87
N ASN A 423 7.57 19.61 13.97
CA ASN A 423 6.12 19.47 14.20
C ASN A 423 5.25 19.95 13.03
N SER A 424 5.84 20.27 11.87
CA SER A 424 5.07 20.72 10.71
C SER A 424 4.58 19.57 9.86
N GLN A 425 3.34 19.72 9.37
CA GLN A 425 2.75 18.88 8.33
C GLN A 425 3.63 18.86 7.07
N HIS A 426 3.65 17.74 6.37
CA HIS A 426 4.35 17.64 5.09
C HIS A 426 3.78 18.66 4.08
N PRO A 427 4.60 19.51 3.42
CA PRO A 427 4.09 20.56 2.51
C PRO A 427 3.25 20.02 1.35
N HIS A 428 3.56 18.81 0.89
CA HIS A 428 2.84 18.19 -0.24
C HIS A 428 1.57 17.41 0.15
N LEU A 429 1.25 17.29 1.45
CA LEU A 429 0.07 16.50 1.87
C LEU A 429 -1.22 17.05 1.25
N ILE A 430 -1.41 18.38 1.27
CA ILE A 430 -2.62 19.00 0.70
C ILE A 430 -2.70 18.73 -0.81
N MET A 431 -1.62 18.95 -1.56
CA MET A 431 -1.59 18.76 -3.01
C MET A 431 -1.94 17.33 -3.44
N ILE A 432 -1.44 16.33 -2.71
CA ILE A 432 -1.72 14.92 -2.97
C ILE A 432 -3.14 14.54 -2.51
N GLN A 433 -3.62 15.12 -1.41
CA GLN A 433 -4.97 14.88 -0.94
C GLN A 433 -6.04 15.46 -1.89
N GLU A 434 -5.81 16.65 -2.45
CA GLU A 434 -6.73 17.31 -3.39
C GLU A 434 -6.96 16.53 -4.69
N CYS A 435 -5.97 15.74 -5.13
CA CYS A 435 -6.12 14.86 -6.29
C CYS A 435 -6.53 13.42 -5.95
N GLY A 436 -6.98 13.16 -4.71
CA GLY A 436 -7.35 11.82 -4.25
C GLY A 436 -6.19 10.85 -4.14
N GLY A 437 -4.95 11.35 -4.11
CA GLY A 437 -3.74 10.53 -4.17
C GLY A 437 -3.49 9.68 -2.92
N ILE A 438 -3.98 10.09 -1.74
CA ILE A 438 -3.83 9.28 -0.51
C ILE A 438 -4.49 7.92 -0.66
N ASP A 439 -5.75 7.90 -1.11
CA ASP A 439 -6.50 6.65 -1.28
C ASP A 439 -5.91 5.82 -2.42
N LYS A 440 -5.50 6.44 -3.54
CA LYS A 440 -4.84 5.73 -4.64
C LYS A 440 -3.52 5.08 -4.25
N ILE A 441 -2.69 5.76 -3.45
CA ILE A 441 -1.43 5.19 -2.94
C ILE A 441 -1.73 4.06 -1.93
N PHE A 442 -2.78 4.21 -1.10
CA PHE A 442 -3.19 3.14 -0.19
C PHE A 442 -3.76 1.92 -0.94
N ASP A 443 -4.53 2.13 -2.01
CA ASP A 443 -5.01 1.05 -2.86
C ASP A 443 -3.85 0.30 -3.50
N LEU A 444 -2.82 1.01 -3.97
CA LEU A 444 -1.58 0.38 -4.46
C LEU A 444 -0.88 -0.44 -3.37
N PHE A 445 -0.77 0.10 -2.15
CA PHE A 445 -0.24 -0.63 -1.00
C PHE A 445 -1.01 -1.95 -0.75
N LYS A 446 -2.34 -1.94 -0.88
CA LYS A 446 -3.18 -3.13 -0.71
C LYS A 446 -3.08 -4.11 -1.89
N ARG A 447 -2.90 -3.62 -3.12
CA ARG A 447 -2.72 -4.44 -4.33
C ARG A 447 -1.43 -5.25 -4.30
N ASN A 448 -0.38 -4.76 -3.61
CA ASN A 448 0.87 -5.49 -3.38
C ASN A 448 1.48 -6.11 -4.65
N LEU A 449 1.56 -5.32 -5.74
CA LEU A 449 2.06 -5.78 -7.05
C LEU A 449 3.54 -6.19 -7.00
N SER A 450 4.31 -5.57 -6.11
CA SER A 450 5.72 -5.86 -5.86
C SER A 450 6.09 -5.44 -4.44
N LYS A 451 7.18 -6.02 -3.92
CA LYS A 451 7.77 -5.59 -2.65
C LYS A 451 8.06 -4.08 -2.67
N TYR A 452 8.72 -3.60 -3.72
CA TYR A 452 9.09 -2.19 -3.87
C TYR A 452 7.86 -1.26 -3.84
N SER A 453 6.83 -1.55 -4.66
CA SER A 453 5.64 -0.69 -4.72
C SER A 453 4.88 -0.66 -3.38
N LYS A 454 4.79 -1.80 -2.69
CA LYS A 454 4.15 -1.87 -1.37
C LYS A 454 4.94 -1.08 -0.32
N ASP A 455 6.26 -1.30 -0.25
CA ASP A 455 7.15 -0.62 0.69
C ASP A 455 7.13 0.89 0.45
N ALA A 456 7.30 1.31 -0.81
CA ALA A 456 7.26 2.71 -1.21
C ALA A 456 5.92 3.37 -0.89
N SER A 457 4.79 2.70 -1.12
CA SER A 457 3.47 3.23 -0.81
C SER A 457 3.29 3.46 0.70
N ALA A 458 3.69 2.50 1.54
CA ALA A 458 3.64 2.65 3.00
C ALA A 458 4.55 3.79 3.49
N ILE A 459 5.76 3.89 2.92
CA ILE A 459 6.73 4.95 3.22
C ILE A 459 6.16 6.32 2.83
N ILE A 460 5.61 6.46 1.62
CA ILE A 460 5.01 7.72 1.12
C ILE A 460 3.85 8.15 2.01
N ILE A 461 2.92 7.26 2.34
CA ILE A 461 1.82 7.58 3.25
C ILE A 461 2.36 8.06 4.59
N GLY A 462 3.34 7.36 5.17
CA GLY A 462 3.89 7.77 6.45
C GLY A 462 4.63 9.13 6.40
N TYR A 463 5.31 9.44 5.29
CA TYR A 463 5.89 10.77 5.06
C TYR A 463 4.82 11.87 5.00
N LEU A 464 3.74 11.62 4.27
CA LEU A 464 2.63 12.58 4.10
C LEU A 464 1.97 12.92 5.43
N PHE A 465 1.81 11.92 6.31
CA PHE A 465 1.22 12.08 7.63
C PHE A 465 2.25 12.40 8.73
N LYS A 466 3.42 12.95 8.39
CA LYS A 466 4.38 13.52 9.37
C LYS A 466 3.65 14.44 10.36
N SER A 467 3.82 14.17 11.65
CA SER A 467 3.17 14.88 12.78
C SER A 467 1.63 14.94 12.73
N ARG A 468 0.97 14.20 11.83
CA ARG A 468 -0.49 14.19 11.64
C ARG A 468 -1.06 12.80 11.83
N THR A 469 -2.29 12.72 12.33
CA THR A 469 -2.97 11.43 12.46
C THR A 469 -3.33 10.89 11.08
N ILE A 470 -3.00 9.63 10.81
CA ILE A 470 -3.60 8.90 9.68
C ILE A 470 -5.06 8.65 10.07
N THR A 471 -5.99 9.44 9.54
CA THR A 471 -7.36 9.51 10.07
C THR A 471 -8.10 8.18 9.93
N ASN A 472 -7.99 7.53 8.77
CA ASN A 472 -8.58 6.22 8.55
C ASN A 472 -7.87 5.15 9.41
N GLN A 473 -8.61 4.54 10.32
CA GLN A 473 -8.07 3.56 11.28
C GLN A 473 -7.49 2.31 10.61
N ASN A 474 -8.12 1.81 9.55
CA ASN A 474 -7.63 0.63 8.82
C ASN A 474 -6.34 0.98 8.06
N GLN A 475 -6.30 2.13 7.39
CA GLN A 475 -5.08 2.62 6.75
C GLN A 475 -3.95 2.77 7.77
N ARG A 476 -4.23 3.41 8.91
CA ARG A 476 -3.27 3.61 10.00
C ARG A 476 -2.69 2.30 10.51
N ARG A 477 -3.55 1.34 10.84
CA ARG A 477 -3.14 0.02 11.34
C ARG A 477 -2.28 -0.72 10.32
N ASP A 478 -2.77 -0.85 9.08
CA ASP A 478 -2.13 -1.67 8.06
C ASP A 478 -0.77 -1.07 7.62
N VAL A 479 -0.70 0.26 7.42
CA VAL A 479 0.55 0.96 7.06
C VAL A 479 1.56 0.90 8.20
N ILE A 480 1.16 1.18 9.44
CA ILE A 480 2.09 1.13 10.59
C ILE A 480 2.59 -0.29 10.82
N ALA A 481 1.72 -1.31 10.71
CA ALA A 481 2.13 -2.70 10.84
C ALA A 481 3.19 -3.08 9.80
N HIS A 482 3.01 -2.68 8.53
CA HIS A 482 3.99 -2.93 7.48
C HIS A 482 5.29 -2.15 7.70
N LEU A 483 5.23 -0.87 8.09
CA LEU A 483 6.43 -0.09 8.39
C LEU A 483 7.26 -0.71 9.54
N LYS A 484 6.60 -1.33 10.53
CA LYS A 484 7.29 -2.08 11.60
C LYS A 484 8.07 -3.27 11.07
N THR A 485 7.60 -3.97 10.03
CA THR A 485 8.34 -5.12 9.48
C THR A 485 9.59 -4.67 8.72
N LEU A 486 9.59 -3.44 8.19
CA LEU A 486 10.69 -2.92 7.38
C LEU A 486 11.93 -2.49 8.19
N ILE A 487 11.84 -2.33 9.51
CA ILE A 487 12.98 -1.84 10.32
C ILE A 487 14.22 -2.75 10.30
N ASN A 488 14.04 -4.00 9.90
CA ASN A 488 15.06 -5.05 9.80
C ASN A 488 15.13 -5.61 8.36
N ASP A 489 14.60 -4.88 7.38
CA ASP A 489 14.62 -5.32 5.98
C ASP A 489 16.06 -5.41 5.44
N THR A 490 16.29 -6.36 4.54
CA THR A 490 17.57 -6.52 3.83
C THR A 490 17.81 -5.37 2.85
N ASP A 491 16.75 -4.78 2.30
CA ASP A 491 16.83 -3.57 1.51
C ASP A 491 17.13 -2.36 2.40
N GLN A 492 18.34 -1.82 2.24
CA GLN A 492 18.82 -0.73 3.08
C GLN A 492 17.97 0.54 2.94
N TRP A 493 17.43 0.79 1.75
CA TRP A 493 16.56 1.93 1.52
C TRP A 493 15.26 1.79 2.33
N ALA A 494 14.52 0.69 2.19
CA ALA A 494 13.27 0.44 2.92
C ALA A 494 13.49 0.47 4.44
N LYS A 495 14.60 -0.12 4.91
CA LYS A 495 15.00 -0.08 6.32
C LYS A 495 15.22 1.34 6.84
N ASN A 496 16.01 2.13 6.13
CA ASN A 496 16.33 3.50 6.56
C ASN A 496 15.09 4.41 6.50
N GLN A 497 14.31 4.31 5.42
CA GLN A 497 13.11 5.11 5.24
C GLN A 497 12.03 4.75 6.28
N SER A 498 11.80 3.46 6.55
CA SER A 498 10.79 3.03 7.53
C SER A 498 11.10 3.54 8.94
N ARG A 499 12.35 3.47 9.40
CA ARG A 499 12.77 4.03 10.70
C ARG A 499 12.49 5.53 10.77
N LYS A 500 12.89 6.28 9.73
CA LYS A 500 12.67 7.73 9.66
C LYS A 500 11.17 8.08 9.68
N VAL A 501 10.37 7.36 8.89
CA VAL A 501 8.93 7.57 8.80
C VAL A 501 8.20 7.20 10.09
N LEU A 502 8.56 6.11 10.76
CA LEU A 502 7.98 5.74 12.05
C LEU A 502 8.22 6.83 13.10
N ARG A 503 9.40 7.47 13.11
CA ARG A 503 9.68 8.61 13.99
C ARG A 503 8.79 9.82 13.66
N TYR A 504 8.59 10.12 12.39
CA TYR A 504 7.68 11.19 11.96
C TYR A 504 6.22 10.93 12.32
N LEU A 505 5.77 9.69 12.20
CA LEU A 505 4.42 9.31 12.62
C LEU A 505 4.26 9.37 14.13
N ALA A 506 5.26 8.94 14.90
CA ALA A 506 5.24 8.92 16.37
C ALA A 506 5.18 10.33 17.01
N GLN A 507 5.43 11.39 16.25
CA GLN A 507 5.20 12.77 16.72
C GLN A 507 3.71 13.07 16.96
N ASN A 508 2.81 12.30 16.36
CA ASN A 508 1.38 12.35 16.64
C ASN A 508 0.99 11.26 17.66
N PHE A 509 0.33 11.65 18.74
CA PHE A 509 -0.03 10.75 19.84
C PHE A 509 -0.85 9.52 19.42
N ILE A 510 -1.82 9.67 18.50
CA ILE A 510 -2.67 8.56 18.05
C ILE A 510 -1.85 7.52 17.26
N ASN A 511 -0.97 8.00 16.37
CA ASN A 511 -0.07 7.11 15.63
C ASN A 511 0.97 6.48 16.57
N GLN A 512 1.48 7.24 17.55
CA GLN A 512 2.43 6.75 18.55
C GLN A 512 1.89 5.55 19.33
N ILE A 513 0.63 5.62 19.80
CA ILE A 513 -0.03 4.50 20.47
C ILE A 513 -0.08 3.27 19.56
N GLU A 514 -0.46 3.44 18.28
CA GLU A 514 -0.49 2.34 17.32
C GLU A 514 0.90 1.72 17.09
N ILE A 515 1.94 2.56 17.01
CA ILE A 515 3.33 2.14 16.87
C ILE A 515 3.79 1.34 18.10
N GLN A 516 3.43 1.75 19.32
CA GLN A 516 3.88 1.08 20.55
C GLN A 516 3.13 -0.22 20.87
N LYS A 517 2.01 -0.53 20.18
CA LYS A 517 1.31 -1.81 20.35
C LYS A 517 2.24 -3.00 20.18
N GLY A 518 2.08 -3.99 21.06
CA GLY A 518 2.92 -5.19 21.10
C GLY A 518 4.31 -4.95 21.71
N GLY A 519 4.52 -3.82 22.40
CA GLY A 519 5.81 -3.48 23.02
C GLY A 519 6.87 -3.04 22.00
N PHE A 520 6.47 -2.69 20.79
CA PHE A 520 7.39 -2.28 19.73
C PHE A 520 8.02 -0.93 20.04
N THR A 521 9.36 -0.87 19.95
CA THR A 521 10.15 0.35 20.04
C THR A 521 10.83 0.62 18.70
N ILE A 522 10.88 1.89 18.29
CA ILE A 522 11.60 2.28 17.08
C ILE A 522 13.10 2.22 17.41
N PRO A 523 13.93 1.44 16.70
CA PRO A 523 15.37 1.41 16.93
C PRO A 523 15.99 2.79 16.71
N ASP A 524 17.09 3.07 17.40
CA ASP A 524 17.90 4.29 17.23
C ASP A 524 18.48 4.45 15.82
#